data_AF-S6UL24-F1
#
_entry.id   AF-S6UL24-F1
#
_cell.length_a   1.000
_cell.length_b   1.000
_cell.length_c   1.000
_cell.angle_alpha   90.00
_cell.angle_beta   90.00
_cell.angle_gamma   90.00
#
_symmetry.space_group_name_H-M   'P 1'
#
loop_
_entity.id
_entity.type
_entity.pdbx_description
1 polymer ?
#
loop_
_entity_poly.entity_id
_entity_poly.type
_entity_poly.pdbx_seq_one_letter_code
_entity_poly.pdbx_strand_id
1 'polypeptide(L)'
;AQGSRLDKRLWTGIAGLLGAQGNSTSLVGTPEQVAEALLDYYDLGITTFLIRGFDPLEDAIDYGKKLIPLTRQLVAQREQQAREQVA
;
A
#
# COMPACT_ATOMS: atom_id res chain seq x y z
N ALA A 1 16.25 -2.20 7.73
CA ALA A 1 16.46 -1.29 6.59
C ALA A 1 17.37 -0.13 7.00
N GLN A 2 18.10 0.51 6.08
CA GLN A 2 19.00 1.65 6.35
C GLN A 2 18.59 2.83 5.45
N GLY A 3 18.61 4.06 5.98
CA GLY A 3 18.23 5.29 5.27
C GLY A 3 16.73 5.61 5.33
N SER A 4 16.22 6.43 4.39
CA SER A 4 14.83 6.91 4.40
C SER A 4 13.80 5.86 3.99
N ARG A 5 14.22 4.70 3.47
CA ARG A 5 13.35 3.55 3.22
C ARG A 5 13.44 2.58 4.39
N LEU A 6 12.33 2.35 5.08
CA LEU A 6 12.28 1.53 6.29
C LEU A 6 11.74 0.11 6.07
N ASP A 7 11.13 -0.17 4.92
CA ASP A 7 10.60 -1.49 4.53
C ASP A 7 10.67 -1.71 3.00
N LYS A 8 10.07 -2.79 2.45
CA LYS A 8 9.99 -3.09 1.00
C LYS A 8 9.63 -1.85 0.20
N ARG A 9 8.60 -1.11 0.66
CA ARG A 9 8.09 0.11 0.01
C ARG A 9 7.90 1.32 0.93
N LEU A 10 8.03 1.16 2.25
CA LEU A 10 7.82 2.26 3.20
C LEU A 10 8.96 3.29 3.10
N TRP A 11 8.62 4.47 2.64
CA TRP A 11 9.52 5.61 2.54
C TRP A 11 9.12 6.73 3.50
N THR A 12 10.13 7.31 4.16
CA THR A 12 10.00 8.26 5.28
C THR A 12 10.72 9.59 5.03
N GLY A 13 11.27 9.80 3.82
CA GLY A 13 12.04 11.02 3.52
C GLY A 13 11.22 12.29 3.65
N ILE A 14 9.92 12.26 3.32
CA ILE A 14 9.01 13.39 3.52
C ILE A 14 8.78 13.68 5.01
N ALA A 15 8.68 12.66 5.86
CA ALA A 15 8.59 12.87 7.30
C ALA A 15 9.82 13.61 7.84
N GLY A 16 11.02 13.32 7.34
CA GLY A 16 12.23 14.07 7.69
C GLY A 16 12.18 15.54 7.28
N LEU A 17 11.64 15.84 6.10
CA LEU A 17 11.54 17.21 5.57
C LEU A 17 10.46 18.04 6.27
N LEU A 18 9.37 17.42 6.71
CA LEU A 18 8.25 18.08 7.38
C LEU A 18 8.36 18.07 8.91
N GLY A 19 9.48 17.62 9.49
CA GLY A 19 9.66 17.52 10.94
C GLY A 19 8.66 16.57 11.60
N ALA A 20 8.34 15.45 10.94
CA ALA A 20 7.37 14.43 11.35
C ALA A 20 5.93 14.94 11.56
N GLN A 21 5.56 16.09 11.00
CA GLN A 21 4.17 16.56 11.00
C GLN A 21 3.31 15.72 10.06
N GLY A 22 2.14 15.28 10.52
CA GLY A 22 1.11 14.58 9.74
C GLY A 22 1.46 13.15 9.29
N ASN A 23 0.65 12.61 8.37
CA ASN A 23 0.83 11.29 7.76
C ASN A 23 1.92 11.34 6.68
N SER A 24 3.19 11.43 7.09
CA SER A 24 4.30 11.82 6.23
C SER A 24 5.19 10.65 5.75
N THR A 25 4.66 9.44 5.82
CA THR A 25 5.26 8.23 5.24
C THR A 25 4.44 7.77 4.04
N SER A 26 5.10 7.15 3.05
CA SER A 26 4.44 6.72 1.81
C SER A 26 4.95 5.36 1.36
N LEU A 27 4.06 4.53 0.80
CA LEU A 27 4.46 3.37 0.01
C LEU A 27 4.79 3.85 -1.41
N VAL A 28 6.04 3.65 -1.86
CA VAL A 28 6.53 4.19 -3.14
C VAL A 28 6.91 3.07 -4.11
N GLY A 29 6.31 3.06 -5.30
CA GLY A 29 6.54 2.08 -6.35
C GLY A 29 5.51 2.18 -7.48
N THR A 30 5.52 1.21 -8.41
CA THR A 30 4.43 1.05 -9.40
C THR A 30 3.14 0.59 -8.69
N PRO A 31 1.95 0.71 -9.34
CA PRO A 31 0.69 0.25 -8.75
C PRO A 31 0.72 -1.21 -8.29
N GLU A 32 1.37 -2.09 -9.07
CA GLU A 32 1.54 -3.51 -8.73
C GLU A 32 2.39 -3.68 -7.47
N GLN A 33 3.51 -2.95 -7.39
CA GLN A 33 4.41 -3.00 -6.26
C GLN A 33 3.79 -2.46 -4.97
N VAL A 34 2.93 -1.44 -5.08
CA VAL A 34 2.19 -0.89 -3.94
C VAL A 34 1.06 -1.84 -3.53
N ALA A 35 0.34 -2.44 -4.48
CA ALA A 35 -0.70 -3.44 -4.20
C ALA A 35 -0.13 -4.66 -3.45
N GLU A 36 1.06 -5.13 -3.82
CA GLU A 36 1.78 -6.17 -3.06
C GLU A 36 2.06 -5.75 -1.61
N ALA A 37 2.51 -4.50 -1.40
CA ALA A 37 2.78 -4.01 -0.05
C ALA A 37 1.49 -3.86 0.78
N LEU A 38 0.37 -3.50 0.15
CA LEU A 38 -0.94 -3.51 0.81
C LEU A 38 -1.39 -4.93 1.16
N LEU A 39 -1.09 -5.92 0.31
CA LEU A 39 -1.35 -7.33 0.60
C LEU A 39 -0.53 -7.81 1.81
N ASP A 40 0.72 -7.38 1.94
CA ASP A 40 1.55 -7.69 3.11
C ASP A 40 0.88 -7.19 4.41
N TYR A 41 0.24 -6.01 4.41
CA TYR A 41 -0.55 -5.54 5.55
C TYR A 41 -1.85 -6.32 5.75
N TYR A 42 -2.52 -6.72 4.66
CA TYR A 42 -3.71 -7.57 4.74
C TYR A 42 -3.39 -8.92 5.39
N ASP A 43 -2.24 -9.51 5.08
CA ASP A 43 -1.78 -10.76 5.70
C ASP A 43 -1.56 -10.63 7.21
N LEU A 44 -1.30 -9.42 7.70
CA LEU A 44 -1.23 -9.09 9.13
C LEU A 44 -2.61 -8.85 9.78
N GLY A 45 -3.70 -8.98 9.01
CA GLY A 45 -5.08 -8.76 9.45
C GLY A 45 -5.62 -7.35 9.24
N ILE A 46 -4.89 -6.45 8.56
CA ILE A 46 -5.35 -5.09 8.28
C ILE A 46 -6.19 -5.06 7.02
N THR A 47 -7.48 -4.77 7.16
CA THR A 47 -8.45 -4.85 6.04
C THR A 47 -8.93 -3.48 5.55
N THR A 48 -8.64 -2.42 6.29
CA THR A 48 -9.09 -1.06 5.97
C THR A 48 -7.90 -0.14 5.80
N PHE A 49 -7.84 0.55 4.66
CA PHE A 49 -6.74 1.45 4.31
C PHE A 49 -7.28 2.86 4.10
N LEU A 50 -6.70 3.83 4.81
CA LEU A 50 -6.87 5.25 4.53
C LEU A 50 -5.69 5.70 3.67
N ILE A 51 -5.96 6.00 2.40
CA ILE A 51 -4.92 6.38 1.43
C ILE A 51 -5.15 7.84 1.03
N ARG A 52 -4.07 8.60 1.00
CA ARG A 52 -4.04 9.96 0.44
C ARG A 52 -2.82 10.10 -0.47
N GLY A 53 -2.98 10.94 -1.48
CA GLY A 53 -1.90 11.36 -2.35
C GLY A 53 -1.37 12.76 -2.04
N PHE A 54 -0.45 13.24 -2.88
CA PHE A 54 0.06 14.62 -2.85
C PHE A 54 -0.74 15.55 -3.78
N ASP A 55 -1.33 14.99 -4.84
CA ASP A 55 -2.30 15.65 -5.71
C ASP A 55 -3.65 14.92 -5.58
N PRO A 56 -4.53 15.35 -4.64
CA PRO A 56 -5.66 14.53 -4.20
C PRO A 56 -6.61 14.08 -5.30
N LEU A 57 -6.86 14.90 -6.33
CA LEU A 57 -7.80 14.57 -7.39
C LEU A 57 -7.21 13.56 -8.37
N GLU A 58 -6.03 13.85 -8.91
CA GLU A 58 -5.37 12.96 -9.87
C GLU A 58 -4.96 11.63 -9.20
N ASP A 59 -4.48 11.69 -7.96
CA ASP A 59 -4.14 10.50 -7.19
C ASP A 59 -5.37 9.63 -6.94
N ALA A 60 -6.52 10.20 -6.56
CA ALA A 60 -7.75 9.43 -6.38
C ALA A 60 -8.22 8.75 -7.68
N ILE A 61 -8.10 9.44 -8.82
CA ILE A 61 -8.41 8.88 -10.14
C ILE A 61 -7.46 7.71 -10.45
N ASP A 62 -6.15 7.88 -10.23
CA ASP A 62 -5.16 6.85 -10.49
C ASP A 62 -5.29 5.65 -9.55
N TYR A 63 -5.62 5.88 -8.28
CA TYR A 63 -5.92 4.81 -7.33
C TYR A 63 -7.13 4.01 -7.79
N GLY A 64 -8.20 4.68 -8.20
CA GLY A 64 -9.41 4.04 -8.71
C GLY A 64 -9.18 3.22 -9.97
N LYS A 65 -8.35 3.72 -10.89
CA LYS A 65 -8.05 3.05 -12.16
C LYS A 65 -7.05 1.91 -12.05
N LYS A 66 -6.03 2.05 -11.20
CA LYS A 66 -4.85 1.17 -11.20
C LYS A 66 -4.71 0.40 -9.88
N LEU A 67 -4.58 1.10 -8.77
CA LEU A 67 -4.17 0.50 -7.50
C LEU A 67 -5.26 -0.36 -6.83
N ILE A 68 -6.48 0.17 -6.73
CA ILE A 68 -7.59 -0.49 -6.03
C ILE A 68 -7.97 -1.80 -6.72
N PRO A 69 -8.16 -1.87 -8.05
CA PRO A 69 -8.46 -3.14 -8.73
C PRO A 69 -7.38 -4.21 -8.51
N LEU A 70 -6.09 -3.86 -8.64
CA LEU A 70 -4.98 -4.78 -8.42
C LEU A 70 -4.95 -5.33 -6.98
N THR A 71 -5.14 -4.44 -6.00
CA THR A 71 -5.16 -4.83 -4.58
C THR A 71 -6.29 -5.83 -4.30
N ARG A 72 -7.50 -5.57 -4.83
CA ARG A 72 -8.65 -6.47 -4.66
C ARG A 72 -8.43 -7.81 -5.35
N GLN A 73 -7.80 -7.82 -6.52
CA GLN A 73 -7.46 -9.06 -7.23
C GLN A 73 -6.50 -9.92 -6.39
N LEU A 74 -5.44 -9.31 -5.84
CA LEU A 74 -4.47 -10.02 -5.01
C LEU A 74 -5.09 -10.58 -3.73
N VAL A 75 -5.95 -9.80 -3.06
CA VAL A 75 -6.70 -10.26 -1.88
C VAL A 75 -7.59 -11.45 -2.23
N ALA A 76 -8.36 -11.37 -3.33
CA ALA A 76 -9.22 -12.47 -3.76
C ALA A 76 -8.41 -13.75 -4.07
N GLN A 77 -7.24 -13.62 -4.72
CA GLN A 77 -6.34 -14.74 -4.96
C GLN A 77 -5.84 -15.35 -3.65
N ARG A 78 -5.47 -14.51 -2.67
CA ARG A 78 -5.01 -14.99 -1.37
C ARG A 78 -6.09 -15.73 -0.59
N GLU A 79 -7.31 -15.20 -0.57
CA GLU A 79 -8.45 -15.85 0.08
C GLU A 79 -8.78 -17.20 -0.57
N GLN A 80 -8.72 -17.28 -1.90
CA GLN A 80 -8.93 -18.54 -2.62
C GLN A 80 -7.88 -19.58 -2.25
N GLN A 81 -6.60 -19.21 -2.24
CA GLN A 81 -5.50 -20.09 -1.85
C GLN A 81 -5.65 -20.57 -0.39
N ALA A 82 -6.08 -19.70 0.52
CA ALA A 82 -6.31 -20.07 1.90
C ALA A 82 -7.46 -21.09 2.04
N ARG A 83 -8.53 -20.95 1.26
CA ARG A 83 -9.65 -21.92 1.25
C ARG A 83 -9.22 -23.29 0.72
N GLU A 84 -8.42 -23.31 -0.34
CA GLU A 84 -7.89 -24.54 -0.94
C GLU A 84 -6.94 -25.31 -0.01
N GLN A 85 -6.19 -24.60 0.85
CA GLN A 85 -5.29 -25.24 1.83
C GLN A 85 -6.03 -25.88 3.01
N VAL A 86 -7.26 -25.44 3.28
CA VAL A 86 -8.09 -25.93 4.40
C VAL A 86 -9.00 -27.08 3.97
N ALA A 87 -9.29 -27.19 2.67
CA ALA A 87 -10.10 -28.26 2.07
C ALA A 87 -9.30 -29.55 1.89
#